data_AF-A0A1G0KV33-F1
#
_entry.id   AF-A0A1G0KV33-F1
#
_cell.length_a   1.000
_cell.length_b   1.000
_cell.length_c   1.000
_cell.angle_alpha   90.00
_cell.angle_beta   90.00
_cell.angle_gamma   90.00
#
_symmetry.space_group_name_H-M   'P 1'
#
loop_
_entity.id
_entity.type
_entity.pdbx_description
1 polymer ?
#
loop_
_entity_poly.entity_id
_entity_poly.type
_entity_poly.pdbx_seq_one_letter_code
_entity_poly.pdbx_strand_id
1 'polypeptide(L)'
;MRYPFIILALTFAFPLQAAIYRCETPAGTSFQETPCAEGLSTEVKVEDYRIGTRAVPKVDLGLDKEARHGPRSYMQKARKQNDRACFSKKQQLETLQWKLRKGYKASAGEHMRQRRRQIEDYMRTLCR
;
A
#
# COMPACT_ATOMS: atom_id res chain seq x y z
N MET A 1 62.83 5.15 24.83
CA MET A 1 62.57 5.92 23.59
C MET A 1 61.65 5.05 22.73
N ARG A 2 60.43 5.41 22.31
CA ARG A 2 59.81 6.72 22.11
C ARG A 2 58.30 6.47 21.89
N TYR A 3 57.48 7.14 22.71
CA TYR A 3 56.06 7.49 22.52
C TYR A 3 54.99 6.38 22.38
N PRO A 4 54.43 5.90 23.51
CA PRO A 4 53.01 5.59 23.61
C PRO A 4 52.20 6.91 23.66
N PHE A 5 50.89 6.90 23.34
CA PHE A 5 49.94 8.02 23.53
C PHE A 5 49.94 9.20 22.52
N ILE A 6 49.72 8.98 21.22
CA ILE A 6 49.28 10.06 20.30
C ILE A 6 48.11 9.60 19.41
N ILE A 7 47.10 8.96 20.00
CA ILE A 7 45.77 8.79 19.35
C ILE A 7 44.68 9.11 20.37
N LEU A 8 44.85 10.21 21.11
CA LEU A 8 43.87 10.67 22.10
C LEU A 8 43.79 12.20 22.08
N ALA A 9 43.35 12.77 20.95
CA ALA A 9 42.89 14.16 20.86
C ALA A 9 42.27 14.43 19.48
N LEU A 10 41.11 13.85 19.18
CA LEU A 10 40.25 14.32 18.08
C LEU A 10 38.78 13.93 18.29
N THR A 11 38.32 13.96 19.54
CA THR A 11 36.90 14.13 19.84
C THR A 11 36.61 15.63 19.79
N PHE A 12 36.35 16.13 18.57
CA PHE A 12 35.74 17.42 18.37
C PHE A 12 34.44 17.47 19.19
N ALA A 13 34.41 18.36 20.18
CA ALA A 13 33.20 18.70 20.90
C ALA A 13 32.25 19.38 19.91
N PHE A 14 31.24 18.65 19.43
CA PHE A 14 30.07 19.27 18.81
C PHE A 14 29.21 19.87 19.93
N PRO A 15 28.91 21.18 19.93
CA PRO A 15 27.96 21.74 20.86
C PRO A 15 26.58 21.16 20.57
N LEU A 16 26.05 20.39 21.52
CA LEU A 16 24.79 19.65 21.45
C LEU A 16 23.59 20.54 21.86
N GLN A 17 23.55 21.77 21.33
CA GLN A 17 22.44 22.70 21.53
C GLN A 17 22.12 23.34 20.18
N ALA A 18 21.20 22.71 19.44
CA ALA A 18 20.66 23.29 18.22
C ALA A 18 19.73 24.45 18.62
N ALA A 19 20.26 25.68 18.60
CA ALA A 19 19.44 26.88 18.72
C ALA A 19 18.77 27.16 17.36
N ILE A 20 17.44 27.23 17.34
CA ILE A 20 16.68 27.56 16.13
C ILE A 20 16.35 29.06 16.18
N TYR A 21 16.82 29.81 15.19
CA TYR A 21 16.59 31.24 15.04
C TYR A 21 15.42 31.50 14.10
N ARG A 22 14.52 32.42 14.49
CA ARG A 22 13.46 32.94 13.62
C ARG A 22 14.01 34.17 12.90
N CYS A 23 14.11 34.08 11.57
CA CYS A 23 14.50 35.20 10.71
C CYS A 23 13.27 35.81 10.04
N GLU A 24 13.12 37.13 10.17
CA GLU A 24 12.09 37.88 9.45
C GLU A 24 12.71 38.52 8.21
N THR A 25 12.25 38.11 7.03
CA THR A 25 12.67 38.69 5.75
C THR A 25 11.46 39.29 5.03
N PRO A 26 11.63 40.25 4.10
CA PRO A 26 10.52 40.78 3.31
C PRO A 26 9.80 39.71 2.46
N ALA A 27 10.40 38.52 2.27
CA ALA A 27 9.79 37.38 1.60
C ALA A 27 8.96 36.47 2.54
N GLY A 28 9.01 36.70 3.85
CA GLY A 28 8.33 35.90 4.87
C GLY A 28 9.24 35.49 6.04
N THR A 29 8.68 34.68 6.94
CA THR A 29 9.38 34.16 8.11
C THR A 29 10.02 32.79 7.80
N SER A 30 11.29 32.64 8.14
CA SER A 30 12.02 31.36 8.01
C SER A 30 12.70 30.98 9.32
N PHE A 31 12.75 29.69 9.62
CA PHE A 31 13.44 29.15 10.80
C PHE A 31 14.72 28.45 10.35
N GLN A 32 15.86 28.83 10.94
CA GLN A 32 17.17 28.31 10.57
C GLN A 32 18.00 27.96 11.81
N GLU A 33 18.87 26.97 11.69
CA GLU A 33 19.82 26.58 12.75
C GLU A 33 21.04 27.52 12.83
N THR A 34 21.17 28.43 11.85
CA THR A 34 22.23 29.44 11.81
C THR A 34 21.65 30.83 12.09
N PRO A 35 22.42 31.73 12.74
CA PRO A 35 21.95 33.07 13.04
C PRO A 35 21.71 33.88 11.76
N CYS A 36 20.62 34.64 11.74
CA CYS A 36 20.28 35.53 10.62
C CYS A 36 21.33 36.64 10.48
N ALA A 37 21.59 37.08 9.25
CA ALA A 37 22.41 38.27 9.01
C ALA A 37 21.73 39.49 9.65
N GLU A 38 22.48 40.17 10.52
CA GLU A 38 22.21 41.44 11.22
C GLU A 38 20.74 41.82 11.50
N GLY A 39 20.33 41.65 12.77
CA GLY A 39 19.40 42.59 13.41
C GLY A 39 17.94 42.16 13.58
N LEU A 40 17.53 41.00 13.05
CA LEU A 40 16.14 40.51 13.15
C LEU A 40 16.05 39.09 13.70
N SER A 41 16.88 38.78 14.70
CA SER A 41 16.87 37.49 15.39
C SER A 41 16.32 37.65 16.81
N THR A 42 15.05 37.34 17.01
CA THR A 42 14.52 37.08 18.36
C THR A 42 14.83 35.62 18.72
N GLU A 43 15.59 35.42 19.79
CA GLU A 43 15.86 34.10 20.35
C GLU A 43 14.55 33.48 20.85
N VAL A 44 14.09 32.41 20.20
CA VAL A 44 12.91 31.67 20.63
C VAL A 44 13.39 30.53 21.52
N LYS A 45 13.25 30.70 22.84
CA LYS A 45 13.42 29.59 23.78
C LYS A 45 12.29 28.59 23.56
N VAL A 46 12.61 27.48 22.90
CA VAL A 46 11.72 26.33 22.83
C VAL A 46 11.80 25.60 24.18
N GLU A 47 10.87 25.93 25.07
CA GLU A 47 10.66 25.13 26.28
C GLU A 47 10.02 23.80 25.85
N ASP A 48 10.84 22.75 25.85
CA ASP A 48 10.43 21.39 25.55
C ASP A 48 9.62 20.87 26.74
N TYR A 49 8.33 21.22 26.80
CA TYR A 49 7.39 20.60 27.73
C TYR A 49 7.24 19.15 27.30
N ARG A 50 8.09 18.28 27.88
CA ARG A 50 7.82 16.84 27.93
C ARG A 50 6.53 16.65 28.70
N ILE A 51 5.41 16.73 27.99
CA ILE A 51 4.12 16.23 28.44
C ILE A 51 4.38 14.74 28.65
N GLY A 52 4.70 14.37 29.89
CA GLY A 52 4.84 12.98 30.29
C GLY A 52 3.64 12.23 29.72
N THR A 53 3.88 11.04 29.19
CA THR A 53 2.87 10.20 28.55
C THR A 53 1.77 9.85 29.55
N ARG A 54 0.86 10.77 29.83
CA ARG A 54 -0.45 10.41 30.37
C ARG A 54 -1.08 9.59 29.27
N ALA A 55 -1.39 8.34 29.60
CA ALA A 55 -2.17 7.49 28.73
C ALA A 55 -3.41 8.28 28.33
N VAL A 56 -3.48 8.67 27.06
CA VAL A 56 -4.68 9.24 26.48
C VAL A 56 -5.76 8.17 26.70
N PRO A 57 -6.90 8.48 27.36
CA PRO A 57 -7.97 7.50 27.46
C PRO A 57 -8.29 7.06 26.04
N LYS A 58 -8.25 5.76 25.78
CA LYS A 58 -8.71 5.21 24.50
C LYS A 58 -10.19 5.55 24.41
N VAL A 59 -10.48 6.67 23.77
CA VAL A 59 -11.83 6.93 23.28
C VAL A 59 -12.00 5.93 22.14
N ASP A 60 -12.69 4.83 22.44
CA ASP A 60 -13.18 3.93 21.40
C ASP A 60 -14.16 4.76 20.56
N LEU A 61 -13.65 5.37 19.50
CA LEU A 61 -14.42 6.18 18.55
C LEU A 61 -15.43 5.34 17.75
N GLY A 62 -15.74 4.11 18.19
CA GLY A 62 -16.65 3.21 17.48
C GLY A 62 -16.28 3.08 16.01
N LEU A 63 -14.98 3.14 15.67
CA LEU A 63 -14.55 2.97 14.29
C LEU A 63 -14.70 1.48 13.95
N ASP A 64 -15.88 1.20 13.44
CA ASP A 64 -16.38 -0.09 13.00
C ASP A 64 -15.29 -0.90 12.31
N LYS A 65 -15.09 -2.13 12.80
CA LYS A 65 -14.14 -3.09 12.23
C LYS A 65 -14.46 -3.41 10.76
N GLU A 66 -15.65 -3.03 10.26
CA GLU A 66 -16.09 -3.16 8.88
C GLU A 66 -15.21 -2.47 7.83
N ALA A 67 -14.47 -1.39 8.15
CA ALA A 67 -13.80 -0.59 7.11
C ALA A 67 -12.45 -1.16 6.61
N ARG A 68 -11.97 -2.29 7.13
CA ARG A 68 -10.65 -2.85 6.74
C ARG A 68 -10.63 -3.67 5.45
N HIS A 69 -11.73 -3.74 4.71
CA HIS A 69 -11.73 -4.31 3.38
C HIS A 69 -11.40 -3.25 2.33
N GLY A 70 -10.11 -2.91 2.25
CA GLY A 70 -9.60 -2.07 1.18
C GLY A 70 -9.96 -2.64 -0.21
N PRO A 71 -9.90 -1.81 -1.27
CA PRO A 71 -10.36 -2.14 -2.62
C PRO A 71 -9.73 -3.41 -3.21
N ARG A 72 -8.57 -3.84 -2.70
CA ARG A 72 -7.93 -5.12 -3.03
C ARG A 72 -8.80 -6.36 -2.71
N SER A 73 -9.59 -6.33 -1.64
CA SER A 73 -10.45 -7.46 -1.24
C SER A 73 -11.56 -7.71 -2.25
N TYR A 74 -12.22 -6.65 -2.72
CA TYR A 74 -13.29 -6.75 -3.72
C TYR A 74 -12.76 -7.25 -5.07
N MET A 75 -11.65 -6.68 -5.56
CA MET A 75 -11.02 -7.12 -6.81
C MET A 75 -10.58 -8.60 -6.76
N GLN A 76 -10.02 -9.06 -5.63
CA GLN A 76 -9.67 -10.47 -5.47
C GLN A 76 -10.90 -11.38 -5.43
N LYS A 77 -11.99 -10.97 -4.77
CA LYS A 77 -13.25 -11.73 -4.77
C LYS A 77 -13.85 -11.83 -6.17
N ALA A 78 -13.88 -10.71 -6.91
CA ALA A 78 -14.35 -10.67 -8.29
C ALA A 78 -13.52 -11.59 -9.20
N ARG A 79 -12.19 -11.55 -9.08
CA ARG A 79 -11.30 -12.45 -9.83
C ARG A 79 -11.59 -13.92 -9.52
N LYS A 80 -11.68 -14.29 -8.24
CA LYS A 80 -12.03 -15.67 -7.82
C LYS A 80 -13.40 -16.10 -8.34
N GLN A 81 -14.36 -15.20 -8.41
CA GLN A 81 -15.69 -15.52 -8.95
C GLN A 81 -15.64 -15.76 -10.46
N ASN A 82 -14.89 -14.95 -11.20
CA ASN A 82 -14.65 -15.16 -12.62
C ASN A 82 -13.91 -16.48 -12.88
N ASP A 83 -12.87 -16.77 -12.09
CA ASP A 83 -12.12 -18.03 -12.19
C ASP A 83 -13.03 -19.25 -11.99
N ARG A 84 -13.93 -19.20 -11.01
CA ARG A 84 -14.95 -20.25 -10.76
C ARG A 84 -15.92 -20.40 -11.93
N ALA A 85 -16.39 -19.28 -12.49
CA ALA A 85 -17.28 -19.31 -13.65
C ALA A 85 -16.59 -19.94 -14.86
N CYS A 86 -15.35 -19.56 -15.14
CA CYS A 86 -14.52 -20.12 -16.19
C CYS A 86 -14.28 -21.62 -16.01
N PHE A 87 -13.96 -22.04 -14.79
CA PHE A 87 -13.79 -23.46 -14.46
C PHE A 87 -15.07 -24.27 -14.69
N SER A 88 -16.23 -23.75 -14.27
CA SER A 88 -17.52 -24.41 -14.52
C SER A 88 -17.81 -24.56 -16.02
N LYS A 89 -17.53 -23.53 -16.82
CA LYS A 89 -17.70 -23.60 -18.29
C LYS A 89 -16.76 -24.62 -18.94
N LYS A 90 -15.52 -24.72 -18.46
CA LYS A 90 -14.58 -25.76 -18.91
C LYS A 90 -15.13 -27.17 -18.65
N GLN A 91 -15.66 -27.43 -17.47
CA GLN A 91 -16.29 -28.73 -17.15
C GLN A 91 -17.51 -29.03 -18.04
N GLN A 92 -18.33 -28.01 -18.33
CA GLN A 92 -19.46 -28.16 -19.25
C GLN A 92 -18.98 -28.53 -20.67
N LEU A 93 -17.90 -27.90 -21.13
CA LEU A 93 -17.30 -28.18 -22.43
C LEU A 93 -16.77 -29.62 -22.51
N GLU A 94 -16.02 -30.06 -21.49
CA GLU A 94 -15.50 -31.43 -21.40
C GLU A 94 -16.63 -32.47 -21.41
N THR A 95 -17.70 -32.22 -20.65
CA THR A 95 -18.89 -33.08 -20.64
C THR A 95 -19.56 -33.15 -22.00
N LEU A 96 -19.72 -32.01 -22.69
CA LEU A 96 -20.26 -31.95 -24.05
C LEU A 96 -19.39 -32.71 -25.04
N GLN A 97 -18.06 -32.52 -24.99
CA GLN A 97 -17.11 -33.21 -25.85
C GLN A 97 -17.12 -34.71 -25.60
N TRP A 98 -17.25 -35.15 -24.35
CA TRP A 98 -17.40 -36.56 -24.02
C TRP A 98 -18.69 -37.14 -24.60
N LYS A 99 -19.83 -36.45 -24.48
CA LYS A 99 -21.10 -36.87 -25.10
C LYS A 99 -20.99 -36.94 -26.63
N LEU A 100 -20.33 -35.96 -27.24
CA LEU A 100 -20.06 -35.94 -28.68
C LEU A 100 -19.21 -37.13 -29.11
N ARG A 101 -18.22 -37.55 -28.30
CA ARG A 101 -17.35 -38.70 -28.55
C ARG A 101 -18.05 -40.05 -28.33
N LYS A 102 -18.87 -40.18 -27.28
CA LYS A 102 -19.60 -41.41 -26.96
C LYS A 102 -20.66 -41.76 -28.00
N GLY A 103 -21.07 -40.78 -28.81
CA GLY A 103 -22.17 -40.90 -29.75
C GLY A 103 -23.46 -40.35 -29.15
N TYR A 104 -24.23 -39.71 -30.02
CA TYR A 104 -25.47 -39.01 -29.69
C TYR A 104 -26.51 -39.28 -30.77
N LYS A 105 -27.79 -39.14 -30.43
CA LYS A 105 -28.88 -39.22 -31.42
C LYS A 105 -28.69 -38.12 -32.46
N ALA A 106 -28.91 -38.42 -33.74
CA ALA A 106 -28.70 -37.45 -34.83
C ALA A 106 -29.51 -36.15 -34.64
N SER A 107 -30.75 -36.25 -34.14
CA SER A 107 -31.60 -35.10 -33.79
C SER A 107 -30.99 -34.17 -32.74
N ALA A 108 -30.02 -34.66 -31.96
CA ALA A 108 -29.32 -33.90 -30.94
C ALA A 108 -28.00 -33.25 -31.43
N GLY A 109 -27.52 -33.60 -32.63
CA GLY A 109 -26.17 -33.27 -33.06
C GLY A 109 -25.90 -31.79 -33.26
N GLU A 110 -26.78 -31.11 -34.00
CA GLU A 110 -26.60 -29.68 -34.28
C GLU A 110 -26.60 -28.84 -33.01
N HIS A 111 -27.57 -29.07 -32.12
CA HIS A 111 -27.65 -28.30 -30.88
C HIS A 111 -26.40 -28.49 -30.01
N MET A 112 -25.85 -29.71 -29.92
CA MET A 112 -24.65 -29.95 -29.11
C MET A 112 -23.42 -29.26 -29.71
N ARG A 113 -23.28 -29.27 -31.03
CA ARG A 113 -22.19 -28.56 -31.73
C ARG A 113 -22.34 -27.04 -31.60
N GLN A 114 -23.56 -26.51 -31.69
CA GLN A 114 -23.84 -25.10 -31.47
C GLN A 114 -23.54 -24.70 -30.01
N ARG A 115 -24.00 -25.50 -29.04
CA ARG A 115 -23.72 -25.29 -27.62
C ARG A 115 -22.22 -25.31 -27.33
N ARG A 116 -21.47 -26.22 -27.96
CA ARG A 116 -20.00 -26.26 -27.87
C ARG A 116 -19.38 -24.94 -28.34
N ARG A 117 -19.75 -24.46 -29.53
CA ARG A 117 -19.27 -23.19 -30.08
C ARG A 117 -19.55 -22.01 -29.14
N GLN A 118 -20.78 -21.92 -28.62
CA GLN A 118 -21.16 -20.86 -27.67
C GLN A 118 -20.31 -20.87 -26.40
N ILE A 119 -20.01 -22.05 -25.85
CA ILE A 119 -19.16 -22.16 -24.65
C ILE A 119 -17.71 -21.81 -24.99
N GLU A 120 -17.18 -22.28 -26.13
CA GLU A 120 -15.84 -21.95 -26.60
C GLU A 120 -15.67 -20.43 -26.82
N ASP A 121 -16.66 -19.77 -27.43
CA ASP A 121 -16.66 -18.32 -27.66
C ASP A 121 -16.78 -17.54 -26.34
N TYR A 122 -17.63 -17.98 -25.42
CA TYR A 122 -17.73 -17.41 -24.08
C TYR A 122 -16.38 -17.50 -23.35
N MET A 123 -15.72 -18.65 -23.41
CA MET A 123 -14.42 -18.84 -22.77
C MET A 123 -13.34 -17.98 -23.43
N ARG A 124 -13.30 -17.87 -24.76
CA ARG A 124 -12.32 -17.01 -25.45
C ARG A 124 -12.42 -15.53 -25.09
N THR A 125 -13.64 -15.05 -24.85
CA THR A 125 -13.89 -13.63 -24.59
C THR A 125 -13.71 -13.26 -23.12
N LEU A 126 -14.15 -14.12 -22.19
CA LEU A 126 -14.22 -13.79 -20.76
C LEU A 126 -13.18 -14.50 -19.89
N CYS A 127 -12.63 -15.63 -20.35
CA CYS A 127 -11.65 -16.42 -19.63
C CYS A 127 -10.29 -16.30 -20.32
N ARG A 128 -9.51 -15.29 -19.91
CA ARG A 128 -8.11 -15.08 -20.34
C ARG A 128 -7.16 -15.24 -19.16
#